data_AF-A0A929BP28-F1
#
_entry.id   AF-A0A929BP28-F1
#
_cell.length_a   1.000
_cell.length_b   1.000
_cell.length_c   1.000
_cell.angle_alpha   90.00
_cell.angle_beta   90.00
_cell.angle_gamma   90.00
#
_symmetry.space_group_name_H-M   'P 1'
#
loop_
_entity.id
_entity.type
_entity.pdbx_description
1 polymer ?
#
loop_
_entity_poly.entity_id
_entity_poly.type
_entity_poly.pdbx_seq_one_letter_code
_entity_poly.pdbx_strand_id
1 'polypeptide(L)'
;MKRNENQSRGLSIHIQAAMAMMFILFVHKLVREIPGSLKIEGSIGSVATITAAAMLALGIALLFFRNRWGLIIGAIPAVWAMLQWILIHVIWAHPDQNGIWWYPIFPIVQGA
;
A
#
# COMPACT_ATOMS: atom_id res chain seq x y z
N MET A 1 18.74 11.10 43.22
CA MET A 1 19.32 10.99 41.87
C MET A 1 18.29 10.29 40.98
N LYS A 2 17.45 11.05 40.26
CA LYS A 2 16.41 10.49 39.37
C LYS A 2 17.09 9.96 38.12
N ARG A 3 17.01 8.66 37.89
CA ARG A 3 17.52 8.00 36.68
C ARG A 3 16.75 8.59 35.50
N ASN A 4 17.44 9.34 34.64
CA ASN A 4 16.91 9.78 33.37
C ASN A 4 16.64 8.52 32.52
N GLU A 5 15.38 8.06 32.52
CA GLU A 5 14.85 7.04 31.62
C GLU A 5 14.69 7.60 30.21
N ASN A 6 15.73 8.24 29.68
CA ASN A 6 15.92 8.34 28.24
C ASN A 6 16.31 6.96 27.72
N GLN A 7 15.40 5.98 27.88
CA GLN A 7 15.33 4.87 26.96
C GLN A 7 15.05 5.50 25.60
N SER A 8 16.05 5.45 24.72
CA SER A 8 15.87 5.51 23.28
C SER A 8 14.91 4.40 22.86
N ARG A 9 13.62 4.54 23.16
CA ARG A 9 12.59 3.59 22.74
C ARG A 9 12.53 3.71 21.23
N GLY A 10 13.17 2.75 20.56
CA GLY A 10 13.02 2.56 19.12
C GLY A 10 11.54 2.47 18.75
N LEU A 11 11.23 2.63 17.47
CA LEU A 11 9.87 2.46 16.98
C LEU A 11 9.32 1.11 17.47
N SER A 12 8.07 1.08 17.98
CA SER A 12 7.42 -0.17 18.38
C SER A 12 7.45 -1.18 17.23
N ILE A 13 7.66 -2.47 17.54
CA ILE A 13 7.73 -3.54 16.53
C ILE A 13 6.50 -3.57 15.61
N HIS A 14 5.32 -3.19 16.13
CA HIS A 14 4.08 -3.08 15.37
C HIS A 14 4.16 -1.97 14.31
N ILE A 15 4.79 -0.83 14.65
CA ILE A 15 4.96 0.30 13.71
C ILE A 15 6.03 -0.07 12.68
N GLN A 16 7.10 -0.76 13.08
CA GLN A 16 8.10 -1.26 12.14
C GLN A 16 7.48 -2.24 11.13
N ALA A 17 6.66 -3.19 11.60
CA ALA A 17 5.93 -4.11 10.75
C ALA A 17 4.95 -3.39 9.82
N ALA A 18 4.21 -2.39 10.32
CA ALA A 18 3.32 -1.57 9.50
C ALA A 18 4.10 -0.80 8.41
N MET A 19 5.24 -0.19 8.75
CA MET A 19 6.10 0.48 7.79
C MET A 19 6.66 -0.47 6.73
N ALA A 20 7.06 -1.69 7.13
CA ALA A 20 7.55 -2.71 6.21
C ALA A 20 6.44 -3.13 5.22
N MET A 21 5.22 -3.35 5.71
CA MET A 21 4.07 -3.66 4.85
C MET A 21 3.71 -2.51 3.92
N MET A 22 3.72 -1.27 4.40
CA MET A 22 3.50 -0.09 3.56
C MET A 22 4.58 0.03 2.48
N PHE A 23 5.83 -0.29 2.81
CA PHE A 23 6.93 -0.30 1.85
C PHE A 23 6.78 -1.39 0.79
N ILE A 24 6.38 -2.61 1.18
CA ILE A 24 6.10 -3.70 0.23
C ILE A 24 4.98 -3.29 -0.73
N LEU A 25 3.88 -2.73 -0.21
CA LEU A 25 2.78 -2.23 -1.04
C LEU A 25 3.25 -1.10 -1.96
N PHE A 26 4.11 -0.21 -1.48
CA PHE A 26 4.64 0.90 -2.27
C PHE A 26 5.49 0.40 -3.44
N VAL A 27 6.44 -0.50 -3.18
CA VAL A 27 7.26 -1.13 -4.21
C VAL A 27 6.37 -1.89 -5.20
N HIS A 28 5.35 -2.59 -4.72
CA HIS A 28 4.39 -3.26 -5.59
C HIS A 28 3.68 -2.29 -6.54
N LYS A 29 3.18 -1.15 -6.02
CA LYS A 29 2.56 -0.11 -6.84
C LYS A 29 3.52 0.43 -7.90
N LEU A 30 4.78 0.71 -7.53
CA LEU A 30 5.79 1.24 -8.44
C LEU A 30 6.20 0.27 -9.55
N VAL A 31 6.44 -0.99 -9.20
CA VAL A 31 7.01 -1.98 -10.14
C VAL A 31 5.94 -2.56 -11.05
N ARG A 32 4.71 -2.68 -10.55
CA ARG A 32 3.70 -3.51 -11.21
C ARG A 32 2.45 -2.76 -11.60
N GLU A 33 1.86 -1.96 -10.71
CA GLU A 33 0.62 -1.26 -11.04
C GLU A 33 0.81 0.00 -11.85
N ILE A 34 1.76 0.86 -11.50
CA ILE A 34 1.98 2.11 -12.22
C ILE A 34 2.35 1.82 -13.69
N PRO A 35 3.34 0.96 -14.00
CA PRO A 35 3.66 0.63 -15.38
C PRO A 35 2.49 0.00 -16.14
N GLY A 36 1.69 -0.85 -15.47
CA GLY A 36 0.48 -1.43 -16.06
C GLY A 36 -0.60 -0.38 -16.35
N SER A 37 -0.81 0.55 -15.43
CA SER A 37 -1.80 1.62 -15.54
C SER A 37 -1.42 2.69 -16.56
N LEU A 38 -0.12 2.95 -16.76
CA LEU A 38 0.36 3.92 -17.76
C LEU A 38 0.19 3.40 -19.19
N LYS A 39 0.12 2.07 -19.39
CA LYS A 39 -0.25 1.47 -20.68
C LYS A 39 -1.71 1.69 -21.05
N ILE A 40 -2.56 2.03 -20.07
CA ILE A 40 -3.96 2.39 -20.27
C ILE A 40 -4.11 3.88 -19.94
N GLU A 41 -3.66 4.72 -20.86
CA GLU A 41 -3.70 6.18 -20.70
C GLU A 41 -5.11 6.70 -20.38
N GLY A 42 -5.21 7.63 -19.43
CA GLY A 42 -6.45 8.35 -19.11
C GLY A 42 -7.47 7.59 -18.24
N SER A 43 -7.18 6.37 -17.82
CA SER A 43 -8.06 5.61 -16.93
C SER A 43 -8.11 6.18 -15.51
N ILE A 44 -9.31 6.22 -14.92
CA ILE A 44 -9.53 6.52 -13.49
C ILE A 44 -8.67 5.61 -12.60
N GLY A 45 -8.40 4.37 -13.05
CA GLY A 45 -7.52 3.43 -12.36
C GLY A 45 -6.08 3.92 -12.23
N SER A 46 -5.55 4.60 -13.25
CA SER A 46 -4.17 5.10 -13.26
C SER A 46 -3.97 6.23 -12.25
N VAL A 47 -4.95 7.14 -12.16
CA VAL A 47 -4.96 8.20 -11.14
C VAL A 47 -5.03 7.58 -9.75
N ALA A 48 -5.94 6.63 -9.52
CA ALA A 48 -6.09 5.97 -8.22
C ALA A 48 -4.82 5.22 -7.78
N THR A 49 -4.15 4.53 -8.71
CA THR A 49 -2.89 3.84 -8.44
C THR A 49 -1.77 4.81 -8.06
N ILE A 50 -1.61 5.92 -8.78
CA ILE A 50 -0.60 6.94 -8.48
C ILE A 50 -0.89 7.61 -7.13
N THR A 51 -2.15 7.96 -6.86
CA THR A 51 -2.56 8.53 -5.57
C THR A 51 -2.28 7.56 -4.42
N ALA A 52 -2.61 6.28 -4.58
CA ALA A 52 -2.33 5.26 -3.57
C ALA A 52 -0.82 5.12 -3.29
N ALA A 53 0.02 5.16 -4.33
CA ALA A 53 1.47 5.12 -4.17
C ALA A 53 2.00 6.35 -3.42
N ALA A 54 1.48 7.55 -3.74
CA ALA A 54 1.83 8.79 -3.06
C ALA A 54 1.42 8.77 -1.57
N MET A 55 0.24 8.22 -1.25
CA MET A 55 -0.21 8.05 0.13
C MET A 55 0.70 7.10 0.91
N LEU A 56 1.12 5.98 0.31
CA LEU A 56 2.08 5.07 0.95
C LEU A 56 3.43 5.76 1.21
N ALA A 57 3.97 6.49 0.23
CA ALA A 57 5.22 7.24 0.38
C ALA A 57 5.12 8.29 1.50
N LEU A 58 4.04 9.08 1.50
CA LEU A 58 3.78 10.08 2.54
C LEU A 58 3.59 9.43 3.92
N GLY A 59 2.87 8.31 3.98
CA GLY A 59 2.65 7.59 5.22
C GLY A 59 3.94 7.03 5.83
N ILE A 60 4.83 6.47 5.00
CA ILE A 60 6.16 6.00 5.41
C ILE A 60 6.99 7.19 5.93
N ALA A 61 7.02 8.30 5.19
CA ALA A 61 7.75 9.50 5.59
C ALA A 61 7.26 10.04 6.94
N LEU A 62 5.95 10.15 7.13
CA LEU A 62 5.34 10.59 8.39
C LEU A 62 5.69 9.65 9.54
N LEU A 63 5.68 8.33 9.34
CA LEU A 63 6.06 7.37 10.38
C LEU A 63 7.55 7.45 10.74
N PHE A 64 8.41 7.77 9.77
CA PHE A 64 9.83 8.05 10.01
C PHE A 64 10.01 9.25 10.96
N PHE A 65 9.19 10.30 10.79
CA PHE A 65 9.11 11.44 11.71
C PHE A 65 8.27 11.17 12.97
N ARG A 66 7.93 9.90 13.25
CA ARG A 66 7.13 9.47 14.41
C ARG A 66 5.73 10.11 14.45
N ASN A 67 5.20 10.50 13.31
CA ASN A 67 3.87 11.07 13.20
C ASN A 67 2.83 9.96 12.95
N ARG A 68 1.91 9.80 13.92
CA ARG A 68 0.81 8.81 13.87
C ARG A 68 -0.12 8.95 12.67
N TRP A 69 -0.20 10.14 12.07
CA TRP A 69 -0.97 10.36 10.83
C TRP A 69 -0.49 9.48 9.68
N GLY A 70 0.79 9.06 9.69
CA GLY A 70 1.33 8.16 8.69
C GLY A 70 0.67 6.77 8.70
N LEU A 71 0.24 6.26 9.86
CA LEU A 71 -0.53 5.00 9.94
C LEU A 71 -1.91 5.16 9.30
N ILE A 72 -2.58 6.27 9.55
CA ILE A 72 -3.93 6.53 9.02
C ILE A 72 -3.87 6.64 7.49
N ILE A 73 -2.93 7.42 6.97
CA ILE A 73 -2.73 7.60 5.53
C ILE A 73 -2.32 6.29 4.87
N GLY A 74 -1.45 5.50 5.51
CA GLY A 74 -1.02 4.19 5.02
C GLY A 74 -2.10 3.11 5.06
N ALA A 75 -3.03 3.19 6.02
CA ALA A 75 -4.12 2.22 6.15
C ALA A 75 -5.11 2.29 4.98
N ILE A 76 -5.37 3.48 4.43
CA ILE A 76 -6.30 3.67 3.30
C ILE A 76 -5.92 2.80 2.08
N PRO A 77 -4.71 2.93 1.49
CA PRO A 77 -4.29 2.11 0.37
C PRO A 77 -4.14 0.62 0.73
N ALA A 78 -3.84 0.29 1.99
CA ALA A 78 -3.77 -1.10 2.46
C ALA A 78 -5.16 -1.76 2.50
N VAL A 79 -6.16 -1.09 3.07
CA VAL A 79 -7.56 -1.57 3.08
C VAL A 79 -8.09 -1.66 1.66
N TRP A 80 -7.79 -0.67 0.83
CA TRP A 80 -8.16 -0.71 -0.59
C TRP A 80 -7.58 -1.95 -1.28
N ALA A 81 -6.28 -2.23 -1.11
CA ALA A 81 -5.65 -3.43 -1.66
C ALA A 81 -6.30 -4.73 -1.16
N MET A 82 -6.75 -4.78 0.10
CA MET A 82 -7.48 -5.92 0.64
C MET A 82 -8.90 -6.07 0.07
N LEU A 83 -9.56 -4.99 -0.35
CA LEU A 83 -10.90 -5.05 -0.94
C LEU A 83 -10.88 -5.31 -2.46
N GLN A 84 -9.72 -5.15 -3.11
CA GLN A 84 -9.59 -5.27 -4.57
C GLN A 84 -9.97 -6.64 -5.11
N TRP A 85 -9.66 -7.74 -4.40
CA TRP A 85 -10.03 -9.09 -4.87
C TRP A 85 -11.55 -9.29 -4.92
N ILE A 86 -12.27 -8.71 -3.96
CA ILE A 86 -13.74 -8.76 -3.91
C ILE A 86 -14.31 -8.03 -5.12
N LEU A 87 -13.80 -6.84 -5.41
CA LEU A 87 -14.25 -6.04 -6.56
C LEU A 87 -14.02 -6.77 -7.89
N ILE A 88 -12.83 -7.34 -8.11
CA ILE A 88 -12.48 -7.92 -9.41
C ILE A 88 -13.15 -9.28 -9.64
N HIS A 89 -13.17 -10.17 -8.64
CA HIS A 89 -13.62 -11.55 -8.84
C HIS A 89 -15.06 -11.80 -8.42
N VAL A 90 -15.55 -11.10 -7.39
CA VAL A 90 -16.94 -11.28 -6.93
C VAL A 90 -17.88 -10.39 -7.74
N ILE A 91 -17.51 -9.14 -7.99
CA ILE A 91 -18.39 -8.18 -8.68
C ILE A 91 -18.18 -8.20 -10.19
N TRP A 92 -16.93 -8.14 -10.68
CA TRP A 92 -16.65 -8.14 -12.13
C TRP A 92 -16.50 -9.52 -12.76
N ALA A 93 -16.57 -10.59 -11.96
CA ALA A 93 -16.51 -11.98 -12.41
C ALA A 93 -15.33 -12.27 -13.37
N HIS A 94 -14.22 -11.54 -13.24
CA HIS A 94 -13.05 -11.82 -14.05
C HIS A 94 -12.45 -13.18 -13.65
N PRO A 95 -12.07 -14.03 -14.61
CA PRO A 95 -11.50 -15.33 -14.32
C PRO A 95 -10.17 -15.15 -13.57
N ASP A 96 -10.04 -15.85 -12.45
CA ASP A 96 -8.81 -15.87 -11.66
C ASP A 96 -7.69 -16.52 -12.47
N GLN A 97 -6.71 -15.73 -12.91
CA GLN A 97 -5.58 -16.23 -13.69
C GLN A 97 -4.38 -16.68 -12.84
N ASN A 98 -4.31 -16.29 -11.56
CA ASN A 98 -3.09 -16.46 -10.76
C ASN A 98 -3.31 -16.95 -9.32
N GLY A 99 -4.55 -17.12 -8.87
CA GLY A 99 -4.93 -17.60 -7.54
C GLY A 99 -5.19 -16.48 -6.52
N ILE A 100 -6.17 -16.72 -5.62
CA ILE A 100 -6.67 -15.78 -4.59
C ILE A 100 -5.57 -15.13 -3.72
N TRP A 101 -4.46 -15.82 -3.48
CA TRP A 101 -3.40 -15.38 -2.58
C TRP A 101 -2.53 -14.25 -3.14
N TRP A 102 -2.61 -13.97 -4.44
CA TRP A 102 -1.79 -12.94 -5.08
C TRP A 102 -2.42 -11.54 -5.01
N TYR A 103 -3.72 -11.43 -4.74
CA TYR A 103 -4.48 -10.19 -4.89
C TYR A 103 -4.11 -8.99 -4.00
N PRO A 104 -3.57 -9.16 -2.76
CA PRO A 104 -3.03 -8.03 -2.02
C PRO A 104 -1.80 -7.39 -2.72
N ILE A 105 -1.25 -8.09 -3.72
CA ILE A 105 0.02 -7.84 -4.42
C ILE A 105 -0.18 -8.03 -5.94
N PHE A 106 -1.40 -7.87 -6.47
CA PHE A 106 -1.67 -8.06 -7.90
C PHE A 106 -2.15 -6.79 -8.57
N PRO A 107 -1.63 -6.47 -9.77
CA PRO A 107 -2.00 -5.23 -10.42
C PRO A 107 -3.42 -5.29 -10.98
N ILE A 108 -4.16 -4.19 -10.78
CA ILE A 108 -5.51 -3.95 -11.30
C ILE A 108 -5.55 -4.07 -12.83
N VAL A 109 -4.50 -3.57 -13.47
CA VAL A 109 -4.41 -3.42 -14.91
C VAL A 109 -3.21 -4.21 -15.39
N GLN A 110 -3.47 -5.42 -15.86
CA GLN A 110 -2.53 -6.08 -16.75
C GLN A 110 -2.90 -5.61 -18.14
N GLY A 111 -2.04 -4.80 -18.76
CA GLY A 111 -2.20 -4.48 -20.17
C GLY A 111 -2.38 -5.78 -20.93
N ALA A 112 -3.53 -5.91 -21.59
CA ALA A 112 -3.75 -6.93 -22.60
C ALA A 112 -2.75 -6.73 -23.74
#